data_AF-A0A847CET3-F1
#
_entry.id   AF-A0A847CET3-F1
#
_cell.length_a   1.000
_cell.length_b   1.000
_cell.length_c   1.000
_cell.angle_alpha   90.00
_cell.angle_beta   90.00
_cell.angle_gamma   90.00
#
_symmetry.space_group_name_H-M   'P 1'
#
loop_
_entity.id
_entity.type
_entity.pdbx_description
1 polymer ?
#
loop_
_entity_poly.entity_id
_entity_poly.type
_entity_poly.pdbx_seq_one_letter_code
_entity_poly.pdbx_strand_id
1 'polypeptide(L)' 'MVSTKVFTSGNSQAVRIPKEFHIDYSDLYIKKIGSTIILFPQENQWENLERSLSEFSDDFMNEGRNQPVLQKREEF' A
#
# COMPACT_ATOMS: atom_id res chain seq x y z
N MET A 1 11.87 15.24 6.04
CA MET A 1 12.18 14.37 4.88
C MET A 1 13.56 13.78 5.12
N VAL A 2 13.71 12.45 5.12
CA VAL A 2 15.00 11.78 5.40
C VAL A 2 15.57 11.27 4.08
N SER A 3 16.80 11.65 3.76
CA SER A 3 17.53 11.12 2.61
C SER A 3 18.37 9.92 3.03
N THR A 4 18.47 8.90 2.19
CA THR A 4 19.37 7.77 2.42
C THR A 4 20.30 7.51 1.25
N LYS A 5 21.35 6.72 1.49
CA LYS A 5 22.36 6.39 0.49
C LYS A 5 22.01 5.10 -0.25
N VAL A 6 22.16 5.16 -1.57
CA VAL A 6 22.23 4.00 -2.45
C VAL A 6 23.69 3.56 -2.55
N PHE A 7 23.95 2.26 -2.48
CA PHE A 7 25.29 1.69 -2.54
C PHE A 7 25.27 0.30 -3.21
N THR A 8 26.44 -0.29 -3.38
CA THR A 8 26.59 -1.63 -3.97
C THR A 8 26.92 -2.65 -2.88
N SER A 9 26.26 -3.81 -2.91
CA SER A 9 26.56 -4.97 -2.08
C SER A 9 26.81 -6.18 -2.99
N GLY A 10 28.06 -6.61 -3.11
CA GLY A 10 28.45 -7.60 -4.12
C GLY A 10 28.16 -7.10 -5.54
N ASN A 11 27.36 -7.85 -6.30
CA ASN A 11 26.92 -7.50 -7.66
C ASN A 11 25.53 -6.83 -7.69
N SER A 12 24.98 -6.44 -6.54
CA SER A 12 23.62 -5.90 -6.42
C SER A 12 23.62 -4.47 -5.90
N GLN A 13 22.57 -3.72 -6.25
CA GLN A 13 22.31 -2.41 -5.66
C GLN A 13 21.53 -2.57 -4.36
N ALA A 14 21.88 -1.77 -3.35
CA ALA A 14 21.26 -1.76 -2.05
C ALA A 14 20.95 -0.32 -1.60
N VAL A 15 19.94 -0.19 -0.74
CA VAL A 15 19.56 1.07 -0.10
C VAL A 15 19.73 0.90 1.40
N ARG A 16 20.38 1.88 2.06
CA ARG A 16 20.48 1.85 3.52
C ARG A 16 19.13 2.23 4.13
N ILE A 17 18.60 1.42 5.03
CA ILE A 17 17.38 1.76 5.78
C ILE A 17 17.80 2.47 7.09
N PRO A 18 17.42 3.73 7.32
CA PRO A 18 17.67 4.42 8.59
C PRO A 18 16.98 3.71 9.77
N LYS A 19 17.51 3.89 10.98
CA LYS A 19 17.04 3.16 12.18
C LYS A 19 15.57 3.46 12.49
N GLU A 20 15.11 4.67 12.25
CA GLU A 20 13.72 5.11 12.43
C GLU A 20 12.72 4.44 11.47
N PHE A 21 13.21 3.79 10.41
CA PHE A 21 12.41 3.00 9.47
C PHE A 21 12.76 1.51 9.56
N HIS A 22 13.07 1.02 10.78
CA HIS A 22 13.37 -0.40 11.00
C HIS A 22 12.28 -1.31 10.43
N ILE A 23 12.70 -2.45 9.88
CA ILE A 23 11.82 -3.43 9.26
C ILE A 23 11.98 -4.73 10.04
N ASP A 24 10.89 -5.23 10.60
CA ASP A 24 10.88 -6.43 11.43
C ASP A 24 10.84 -7.74 10.60
N TYR A 25 10.62 -7.62 9.29
CA TYR A 25 10.53 -8.76 8.35
C TYR A 25 11.87 -9.07 7.69
N SER A 26 12.16 -10.36 7.50
CA SER A 26 13.35 -10.82 6.75
C SER A 26 13.21 -10.60 5.24
N ASP A 27 11.98 -10.74 4.72
CA ASP A 27 11.68 -10.73 3.30
C ASP A 27 10.51 -9.81 2.99
N LEU A 28 10.61 -9.08 1.87
CA LEU A 28 9.61 -8.12 1.40
C LEU A 28 9.35 -8.34 -0.08
N TYR A 29 8.12 -8.09 -0.51
CA TYR A 29 7.83 -7.85 -1.91
C TYR A 29 8.32 -6.47 -2.34
N ILE A 30 8.79 -6.39 -3.58
CA ILE A 30 9.22 -5.14 -4.23
C ILE A 30 8.35 -4.84 -5.44
N LYS A 31 7.80 -3.62 -5.51
CA LYS A 31 7.03 -3.13 -6.66
C LYS A 31 7.56 -1.78 -7.10
N LYS A 32 7.76 -1.62 -8.42
CA LYS A 32 8.13 -0.34 -9.03
C LYS A 32 6.92 0.29 -9.72
N ILE A 33 6.63 1.55 -9.41
CA ILE A 33 5.58 2.34 -10.06
C ILE A 33 6.22 3.66 -10.53
N GLY A 34 6.42 3.80 -11.84
CA GLY A 34 7.19 4.92 -12.39
C GLY A 34 8.62 4.96 -11.82
N SER A 35 8.95 6.05 -11.12
CA SER A 35 10.23 6.23 -10.42
C SER A 35 10.20 5.79 -8.95
N THR A 36 9.06 5.34 -8.44
CA THR A 36 8.87 4.97 -7.03
C THR A 36 9.07 3.47 -6.82
N ILE A 37 9.77 3.10 -5.74
CA ILE A 37 9.89 1.71 -5.27
C ILE A 37 9.08 1.59 -3.97
N ILE A 38 8.22 0.58 -3.92
CA ILE A 38 7.41 0.24 -2.76
C ILE A 38 7.87 -1.13 -2.26
N LEU A 39 8.22 -1.21 -0.98
CA LEU A 39 8.53 -2.44 -0.27
C LEU A 39 7.40 -2.74 0.71
N PHE A 40 6.93 -3.99 0.76
CA PHE A 40 5.85 -4.38 1.66
C PHE A 40 5.99 -5.84 2.11
N PRO A 41 5.49 -6.21 3.29
CA PRO A 41 5.62 -7.56 3.83
C PRO A 41 4.99 -8.63 2.93
N GLN A 42 5.61 -9.81 2.89
CA GLN A 42 5.02 -10.94 2.17
C GLN A 42 3.82 -11.54 2.91
N GLU A 43 3.87 -11.56 4.25
CA GLU A 43 2.91 -12.26 5.09
C GLU A 43 1.60 -11.47 5.29
N ASN A 44 1.60 -10.16 5.07
CA ASN A 44 0.42 -9.32 5.26
C ASN A 44 0.28 -8.23 4.18
N GLN A 45 -0.05 -8.65 2.97
CA GLN A 45 -0.20 -7.74 1.82
C GLN A 45 -1.33 -6.72 1.99
N TRP A 46 -2.30 -6.98 2.87
CA TRP A 46 -3.48 -6.16 3.10
C TRP A 46 -3.38 -5.27 4.33
N GLU A 47 -2.32 -5.36 5.13
CA GLU A 47 -2.16 -4.57 6.36
C GLU A 47 -2.36 -3.07 6.14
N ASN A 48 -1.77 -2.54 5.06
CA ASN A 48 -1.90 -1.13 4.70
C ASN A 48 -3.35 -0.78 4.32
N LEU A 49 -4.06 -1.68 3.63
CA LEU A 49 -5.47 -1.49 3.32
C LEU A 49 -6.30 -1.50 4.61
N GLU A 50 -6.10 -2.48 5.48
CA GLU A 50 -6.81 -2.61 6.75
C GLU A 50 -6.60 -1.37 7.64
N ARG A 51 -5.35 -0.90 7.76
CA ARG A 51 -5.03 0.34 8.49
C ARG A 51 -5.70 1.55 7.88
N SER A 52 -5.80 1.66 6.55
CA SER A 52 -6.46 2.79 5.90
C SER A 52 -7.96 2.88 6.21
N LEU A 53 -8.61 1.79 6.64
CA LEU A 53 -10.02 1.80 7.00
C LEU A 53 -10.32 2.71 8.21
N SER A 54 -9.32 2.99 9.06
CA SER A 54 -9.47 3.93 10.17
C SER A 54 -9.13 5.39 9.81
N GLU A 55 -8.67 5.63 8.57
CA GLU A 55 -8.30 6.96 8.09
C GLU A 55 -9.44 7.69 7.36
N PHE A 56 -10.60 7.04 7.19
CA PHE A 56 -11.81 7.71 6.71
C PHE A 56 -12.29 8.76 7.71
N SER A 57 -12.79 9.88 7.19
CA SER A 57 -13.44 10.90 8.01
C SER A 57 -14.77 10.39 8.56
N ASP A 58 -15.22 10.97 9.69
CA ASP A 58 -16.46 10.55 10.36
C ASP A 58 -17.72 10.71 9.47
N ASP A 59 -17.66 11.57 8.46
CA ASP A 59 -18.73 11.80 7.49
C ASP A 59 -18.66 10.88 6.27
N PHE A 60 -17.62 10.05 6.13
CA PHE A 60 -17.48 9.15 4.99
C PHE A 60 -18.65 8.17 4.93
N MET A 61 -19.46 8.27 3.87
CA MET A 61 -20.63 7.41 3.63
C MET A 61 -21.66 7.44 4.78
N ASN A 62 -21.76 8.53 5.54
CA ASN A 62 -22.70 8.66 6.66
C ASN A 62 -24.20 8.53 6.23
N GLU A 63 -24.54 8.94 5.01
CA GLU A 63 -25.86 8.77 4.38
C GLU A 63 -26.05 7.36 3.77
N GLY A 64 -25.04 6.50 3.89
CA GLY A 64 -25.03 5.17 3.31
C GLY A 64 -24.80 5.15 1.80
N ARG A 65 -25.02 3.98 1.19
CA ARG A 65 -24.90 3.80 -0.25
C ARG A 65 -26.19 4.25 -0.94
N ASN A 66 -26.11 5.31 -1.73
CA ASN A 66 -27.21 5.77 -2.61
C ASN A 66 -27.39 4.85 -3.84
N GLN A 67 -27.85 3.62 -3.61
CA GLN A 67 -28.04 2.62 -4.66
C GLN A 67 -29.45 2.75 -5.29
N PRO A 68 -29.57 3.07 -6.59
CA PRO A 68 -30.86 3.05 -7.28
C PRO A 68 -31.38 1.62 -7.48
N VAL A 69 -32.68 1.53 -7.71
CA VAL A 69 -33.36 0.28 -8.12
C VAL A 69 -32.76 -0.27 -9.40
N LEU A 70 -32.71 -1.61 -9.49
CA LEU A 70 -32.25 -2.30 -10.70
C LEU A 70 -33.13 -1.93 -11.90
N GLN A 71 -32.48 -1.67 -13.02
CA GLN A 71 -33.17 -1.39 -14.28
C GLN A 71 -33.92 -2.64 -14.76
N LYS A 72 -35.19 -2.50 -15.15
CA LYS A 72 -35.91 -3.54 -15.90
C LYS A 72 -35.41 -3.55 -17.34
N ARG A 73 -34.93 -4.71 -17.83
CA ARG A 73 -34.52 -4.93 -19.23
C ARG A 73 -35.52 -5.85 -19.92
N GLU A 74 -35.53 -5.84 -21.25
CA GLU A 74 -36.32 -6.77 -22.05
C GLU A 74 -35.85 -8.21 -21.81
N GLU A 75 -36.79 -9.15 -21.79
CA GLU A 75 -36.47 -10.58 -21.82
C GLU A 75 -36.01 -10.95 -23.24
N PHE A 76 -35.06 -11.89 -23.33
CA PHE A 76 -34.47 -12.34 -24.60
C PHE A 76 -35.49 -13.03 -25.52
#